data_AF-A0A9W6CYD1-F1
#
_entry.id   AF-A0A9W6CYD1-F1
#
_cell.length_a   1.000
_cell.length_b   1.000
_cell.length_c   1.000
_cell.angle_alpha   90.00
_cell.angle_beta   90.00
_cell.angle_gamma   90.00
#
_symmetry.space_group_name_H-M   'P 1'
#
loop_
_entity.id
_entity.type
_entity.pdbx_description
1 polymer ?
#
loop_
_entity_poly.entity_id
_entity_poly.type
_entity_poly.pdbx_seq_one_letter_code
_entity_poly.pdbx_strand_id
1 'polypeptide(L)'
;MKCACATLYRLDDAEARHYATEHLQRLAVDNETWSVTYECPGTGRKWLLDYPHSEYHGGGPPRLRQLDFDGTPLEVVLKDPDL
;
A
#
# COMPACT_ATOMS: atom_id res chain seq x y z
N MET A 1 13.89 10.66 13.30
CA MET A 1 13.83 10.49 11.84
C MET A 1 12.37 10.66 11.42
N LYS A 2 12.05 11.56 10.48
CA LYS A 2 10.67 11.72 10.00
C LYS A 2 10.45 10.69 8.89
N CYS A 3 9.60 9.70 9.14
CA CYS A 3 9.27 8.68 8.14
C CYS A 3 8.03 9.11 7.35
N ALA A 4 8.09 9.03 6.01
CA ALA A 4 6.97 9.39 5.13
C ALA A 4 5.72 8.54 5.38
N CYS A 5 5.88 7.32 5.90
CA CYS A 5 4.75 6.46 6.31
C CYS A 5 3.84 7.10 7.36
N ALA A 6 4.28 8.15 8.07
CA ALA A 6 3.43 8.84 9.02
C ALA A 6 2.31 9.68 8.36
N THR A 7 2.49 10.07 7.11
CA THR A 7 1.59 10.99 6.38
C THR A 7 1.15 10.48 5.01
N LEU A 8 1.86 9.49 4.47
CA LEU A 8 1.53 8.83 3.20
C LEU A 8 0.45 7.77 3.44
N TYR A 9 -0.53 7.67 2.55
CA TYR A 9 -1.62 6.69 2.64
C TYR A 9 -1.68 5.74 1.44
N ARG A 10 -1.22 6.20 0.27
CA ARG A 10 -1.25 5.42 -0.97
C ARG A 10 -0.11 5.84 -1.90
N LEU A 11 0.40 4.87 -2.65
CA LEU A 11 1.21 5.05 -3.85
C LEU A 11 0.69 4.12 -4.95
N ASP A 12 0.92 4.48 -6.19
CA ASP A 12 0.51 3.72 -7.36
C ASP A 12 1.71 3.49 -8.30
N ASP A 13 1.51 2.64 -9.29
CA ASP A 13 2.47 2.34 -10.36
C ASP A 13 3.86 1.95 -9.82
N ALA A 14 4.92 2.32 -10.53
CA ALA A 14 6.29 1.96 -10.16
C ALA A 14 6.69 2.47 -8.76
N GLU A 15 6.12 3.60 -8.32
CA GLU A 15 6.41 4.17 -7.00
C GLU A 15 5.93 3.26 -5.87
N ALA A 16 4.74 2.67 -6.02
CA ALA A 16 4.21 1.70 -5.05
C ALA A 16 5.19 0.56 -4.80
N ARG A 17 5.71 -0.03 -5.88
CA ARG A 17 6.65 -1.14 -5.79
C ARG A 17 8.00 -0.69 -5.23
N HIS A 18 8.54 0.41 -5.73
CA HIS A 18 9.84 0.92 -5.28
C HIS A 18 9.83 1.26 -3.78
N TYR A 19 8.77 1.93 -3.32
CA TYR A 19 8.65 2.29 -1.91
C TYR A 19 8.53 1.04 -1.02
N ALA A 20 7.73 0.06 -1.44
CA ALA A 20 7.58 -1.19 -0.69
C ALA A 20 8.92 -1.94 -0.56
N THR A 21 9.74 -1.99 -1.60
CA THR A 21 11.02 -2.72 -1.58
C THR A 21 12.13 -2.00 -0.81
N GLU A 22 12.18 -0.67 -0.87
CA GLU A 22 13.27 0.11 -0.28
C GLU A 22 12.99 0.57 1.16
N HIS A 23 11.72 0.64 1.58
CA HIS A 23 11.35 1.29 2.84
C HIS A 23 10.54 0.43 3.80
N LEU A 24 9.99 -0.70 3.34
CA LEU A 24 9.11 -1.54 4.14
C LEU A 24 9.67 -2.95 4.32
N GLN A 25 9.32 -3.56 5.44
CA GLN A 25 9.61 -4.96 5.72
C GLN A 25 8.42 -5.83 5.32
N ARG A 26 8.66 -6.85 4.48
CA ARG A 26 7.61 -7.80 4.09
C ARG A 26 7.22 -8.68 5.28
N LEU A 27 5.93 -8.78 5.55
CA LEU A 27 5.37 -9.64 6.59
C LEU A 27 4.77 -10.93 6.02
N ALA A 28 3.92 -10.81 4.99
CA ALA A 28 3.17 -11.94 4.45
C ALA A 28 2.91 -11.77 2.96
N VAL A 29 2.72 -12.89 2.26
CA VAL A 29 2.30 -12.95 0.85
C VAL A 29 1.03 -13.78 0.79
N ASP A 30 0.01 -13.26 0.13
CA ASP A 30 -1.21 -13.96 -0.21
C ASP A 30 -1.24 -14.21 -1.72
N ASN A 31 -1.11 -15.48 -2.11
CA ASN A 31 -1.09 -15.89 -3.52
C ASN A 31 -2.49 -16.05 -4.11
N GLU A 32 -3.54 -16.10 -3.29
CA GLU A 32 -4.93 -16.16 -3.77
C GLU A 32 -5.38 -14.78 -4.23
N THR A 33 -5.09 -13.76 -3.42
CA THR A 33 -5.44 -12.35 -3.71
C THR A 33 -4.34 -11.56 -4.41
N TRP A 34 -3.18 -12.20 -4.66
CA TRP A 34 -2.01 -11.58 -5.30
C TRP A 34 -1.57 -10.32 -4.57
N SER A 35 -1.51 -10.41 -3.24
CA SER A 35 -1.22 -9.29 -2.38
C SER A 35 -0.07 -9.58 -1.43
N VAL A 36 0.59 -8.52 -0.98
CA VAL A 36 1.71 -8.60 -0.05
C VAL A 36 1.52 -7.60 1.07
N THR A 37 1.56 -8.07 2.31
CA THR A 37 1.49 -7.23 3.50
C THR A 37 2.89 -6.86 3.94
N TYR A 38 3.10 -5.57 4.19
CA TYR A 38 4.34 -5.01 4.68
C TYR A 38 4.12 -4.23 5.98
N GLU A 39 5.21 -3.95 6.68
CA GLU A 39 5.25 -3.06 7.84
C GLU A 39 6.40 -2.06 7.70
N CYS A 40 6.13 -0.81 8.08
CA CYS A 40 7.16 0.20 8.17
C CYS A 40 7.94 0.02 9.50
N PRO A 41 9.24 -0.29 9.49
CA PRO A 41 10.01 -0.49 10.73
C PRO A 41 10.14 0.78 11.57
N GLY A 42 9.99 1.96 10.96
CA GLY A 42 10.07 3.24 11.66
C GLY A 42 8.78 3.70 12.33
N THR A 43 7.62 3.17 11.93
CA THR A 43 6.31 3.63 12.43
C THR A 43 5.37 2.51 12.89
N GLY A 44 5.69 1.24 12.60
CA GLY A 44 4.81 0.08 12.83
C GLY A 44 3.56 0.05 11.95
N ARG A 45 3.38 1.00 11.03
CA ARG A 45 2.22 1.05 10.14
C ARG A 45 2.29 -0.07 9.12
N LYS A 46 1.16 -0.76 8.93
CA LYS A 46 1.01 -1.83 7.95
C LYS A 46 0.58 -1.29 6.60
N TRP A 47 0.99 -1.99 5.54
CA TRP A 47 0.74 -1.63 4.16
C TRP A 47 0.38 -2.87 3.35
N LEU A 48 -0.46 -2.70 2.35
CA LEU A 48 -0.86 -3.73 1.40
C LEU A 48 -0.44 -3.31 0.00
N LEU A 49 0.36 -4.14 -0.65
CA LEU A 49 0.65 -4.05 -2.07
C LEU A 49 -0.28 -5.01 -2.81
N ASP A 50 -1.08 -4.49 -3.74
CA ASP A 50 -1.99 -5.28 -4.58
C ASP A 50 -1.95 -4.82 -6.05
N TYR A 51 -2.65 -5.56 -6.92
CA TYR A 51 -2.70 -5.30 -8.36
C TYR A 51 -4.17 -5.17 -8.79
N PRO A 52 -4.78 -3.98 -8.66
CA PRO A 52 -6.23 -3.81 -8.90
C PRO A 52 -6.66 -4.10 -10.34
N HIS A 53 -5.72 -4.06 -11.29
CA HIS A 53 -5.95 -4.36 -12.71
C HIS A 53 -5.11 -5.56 -13.17
N SER A 54 -5.02 -6.59 -12.33
CA SER A 54 -4.25 -7.81 -12.60
C SER A 54 -4.61 -8.52 -13.90
N GLU A 55 -5.81 -8.27 -14.42
CA GLU A 55 -6.31 -8.77 -15.70
C GLU A 55 -5.61 -8.16 -16.93
N TYR A 56 -4.87 -7.05 -16.77
CA TYR A 56 -4.15 -6.45 -17.89
C TYR A 56 -2.95 -7.29 -18.30
N HIS A 57 -2.62 -7.23 -19.59
CA HIS A 57 -1.39 -7.86 -20.09
C HIS A 57 -0.18 -7.34 -19.30
N GLY A 58 0.47 -8.23 -18.55
CA GLY A 58 1.58 -7.89 -17.65
C GLY A 58 1.20 -7.70 -16.18
N GLY A 59 -0.04 -8.00 -15.77
CA GLY A 59 -0.45 -8.03 -14.37
C GLY A 59 -0.87 -6.68 -13.76
N GLY A 60 -1.02 -5.65 -14.60
CA GLY A 60 -1.44 -4.31 -14.17
C GLY A 60 -0.42 -3.55 -13.30
N PRO A 61 -0.65 -2.25 -13.06
CA PRO A 61 0.20 -1.48 -12.17
C PRO A 61 -0.03 -1.89 -10.71
N PRO A 62 1.04 -1.97 -9.90
CA PRO A 62 0.90 -2.20 -8.47
C PRO A 62 0.34 -0.97 -7.78
N ARG A 63 -0.35 -1.19 -6.67
CA ARG A 63 -0.86 -0.17 -5.77
C ARG A 63 -0.48 -0.53 -4.34
N LEU A 64 0.04 0.45 -3.61
CA LEU A 64 0.44 0.30 -2.21
C LEU A 64 -0.48 1.16 -1.34
N ARG A 65 -1.16 0.57 -0.36
CA ARG A 65 -2.12 1.27 0.52
C ARG A 65 -1.80 1.01 1.98
N GLN A 66 -1.87 2.03 2.81
CA GLN A 66 -1.72 1.85 4.24
C GLN A 66 -2.96 1.16 4.81
N LEU A 67 -2.78 0.30 5.80
CA LEU A 67 -3.86 -0.38 6.51
C LEU A 67 -4.18 0.32 7.83
N ASP A 68 -5.43 0.18 8.28
CA ASP A 68 -5.85 0.47 9.64
C ASP A 68 -5.50 -0.68 10.61
N PHE A 69 -6.01 -0.61 11.85
CA PHE A 69 -5.76 -1.61 12.88
C PHE A 69 -6.38 -2.97 12.53
N ASP A 70 -7.51 -2.98 11.83
CA ASP A 70 -8.24 -4.18 11.44
C ASP A 70 -7.68 -4.82 10.14
N GLY A 71 -6.67 -4.19 9.54
CA GLY A 71 -6.07 -4.65 8.28
C GLY A 71 -6.84 -4.18 7.05
N THR A 72 -7.76 -3.22 7.20
CA THR A 72 -8.52 -2.65 6.10
C THR A 72 -7.72 -1.52 5.46
N PRO A 73 -7.63 -1.44 4.12
CA PRO A 73 -7.00 -0.31 3.45
C PRO A 73 -7.64 1.02 3.85
N LEU A 74 -6.82 1.96 4.27
CA LEU A 74 -7.22 3.34 4.47
C LEU A 74 -7.57 3.93 3.10
N GLU A 75 -8.85 4.02 2.79
CA GLU A 75 -9.31 4.79 1.64
C GLU A 75 -9.18 6.28 1.97
N VAL A 76 -8.54 7.04 1.07
CA VAL A 76 -8.66 8.49 1.12
C VAL A 76 -10.11 8.78 0.76
N VAL A 77 -10.96 8.97 1.77
CA VAL A 77 -12.22 9.66 1.57
C VAL A 77 -11.83 11.06 1.13
N LEU A 78 -11.85 11.30 -0.18
CA LEU A 78 -11.97 12.64 -0.72
C LEU A 78 -13.29 13.15 -0.15
N LYS A 79 -13.25 13.77 1.04
CA LYS A 79 -14.36 14.59 1.47
C LYS A 79 -14.46 15.68 0.42
N ASP A 80 -15.54 15.66 -0.33
CA ASP A 80 -15.90 16.70 -1.27
C ASP A 80 -15.62 18.07 -0.60
N PRO A 81 -14.80 18.94 -1.21
CA PRO A 81 -14.53 20.26 -0.64
C PRO A 81 -15.73 21.23 -0.77
N ASP A 82 -16.87 20.78 -1.30
CA ASP A 82 -18.05 21.62 -1.58
C ASP A 82 -19.36 21.02 -1.02
N LEU A 83 -19.51 21.02 0.32
CA LEU A 83 -20.85 20.98 0.93
C LEU A 83 -21.00 22.04 2.01
#